data_AF-A0A9C8UJX4-F1
#
_entry.id   AF-A0A9C8UJX4-F1
#
_cell.length_a   1.000
_cell.length_b   1.000
_cell.length_c   1.000
_cell.angle_alpha   90.00
_cell.angle_beta   90.00
_cell.angle_gamma   90.00
#
_symmetry.space_group_name_H-M   'P 1'
#
loop_
_entity.id
_entity.type
_entity.pdbx_description
1 polymer ?
#
loop_
_entity_poly.entity_id
_entity_poly.type
_entity_poly.pdbx_seq_one_letter_code
_entity_poly.pdbx_strand_id
1 'polypeptide(L)'
;MLASITPSAQAADAKQVDAFLKVTGFDVALESIRLSADSAPEMLGINAQEFGSEWSRLVSEVFDTDVMLDMGIGILSKTLSEQALDHASAFYATDLGQRLVMAENGSHMEEDEATKAEAGNAILSGLERIKSPRVALLTRLNDASDVEDSSVRAIQEVQIRFLMAAANAGVIKLQMEEPDLR
;
A
#
# COMPACT_ATOMS: atom_id res chain seq x y z
N MET A 1 -38.55 -10.58 29.71
CA MET A 1 -37.39 -9.80 29.27
C MET A 1 -36.41 -10.75 28.60
N LEU A 2 -36.30 -10.70 27.28
CA LEU A 2 -35.27 -11.44 26.53
C LEU A 2 -34.03 -10.54 26.48
N ALA A 3 -32.94 -10.98 27.10
CA ALA A 3 -31.66 -10.31 27.04
C ALA A 3 -31.06 -10.52 25.64
N SER A 4 -30.94 -9.45 24.86
CA SER A 4 -30.19 -9.44 23.62
C SER A 4 -28.71 -9.64 23.94
N ILE A 5 -28.15 -10.76 23.52
CA ILE A 5 -26.71 -11.01 23.57
C ILE A 5 -26.12 -10.27 22.37
N THR A 6 -25.61 -9.06 22.57
CA THR A 6 -24.79 -8.39 21.57
C THR A 6 -23.47 -9.17 21.45
N PRO A 7 -23.13 -9.74 20.28
CA PRO A 7 -21.83 -10.35 20.10
C PRO A 7 -20.79 -9.24 20.28
N SER A 8 -19.89 -9.42 21.25
CA SER A 8 -18.71 -8.57 21.36
C SER A 8 -17.87 -8.84 20.12
N ALA A 9 -17.64 -7.83 19.28
CA ALA A 9 -16.73 -7.95 18.15
C ALA A 9 -15.35 -8.29 18.72
N GLN A 10 -14.94 -9.54 18.56
CA GLN A 10 -13.69 -10.04 19.06
C GLN A 10 -12.60 -9.62 18.05
N ALA A 11 -11.47 -9.16 18.59
CA ALA A 11 -10.33 -8.71 17.80
C ALA A 11 -9.76 -9.91 17.04
N ALA A 12 -9.41 -9.72 15.76
CA ALA A 12 -8.91 -10.80 14.91
C ALA A 12 -7.65 -11.46 15.49
N ASP A 13 -7.56 -12.80 15.38
CA ASP A 13 -6.37 -13.54 15.80
C ASP A 13 -5.17 -13.18 14.91
N ALA A 14 -4.03 -12.86 15.53
CA ALA A 14 -2.85 -12.39 14.82
C ALA A 14 -2.33 -13.38 13.76
N LYS A 15 -2.52 -14.69 13.96
CA LYS A 15 -2.13 -15.69 12.94
C LYS A 15 -3.07 -15.70 11.76
N GLN A 16 -4.36 -15.45 11.97
CA GLN A 16 -5.32 -15.31 10.87
C GLN A 16 -5.05 -14.04 10.07
N VAL A 17 -4.65 -12.95 10.74
CA VAL A 17 -4.23 -11.70 10.08
C VAL A 17 -2.94 -11.93 9.26
N ASP A 18 -1.92 -12.60 9.81
CA ASP A 18 -0.69 -12.95 9.08
C ASP A 18 -1.00 -13.78 7.82
N ALA A 19 -1.82 -14.84 7.97
CA ALA A 19 -2.22 -15.67 6.84
C ALA A 19 -2.99 -14.88 5.78
N PHE A 20 -3.88 -13.98 6.22
CA PHE A 20 -4.63 -13.11 5.32
C PHE A 20 -3.70 -12.17 4.53
N LEU A 21 -2.79 -11.49 5.21
CA LEU A 21 -1.84 -10.55 4.58
C LEU A 21 -0.97 -11.24 3.53
N LYS A 22 -0.49 -12.46 3.80
CA LYS A 22 0.27 -13.26 2.84
C LYS A 22 -0.57 -13.66 1.62
N VAL A 23 -1.80 -14.11 1.85
CA VAL A 23 -2.71 -14.49 0.77
C VAL A 23 -3.07 -13.31 -0.12
N THR A 24 -3.16 -12.10 0.44
CA THR A 24 -3.46 -10.88 -0.32
C THR A 24 -2.24 -10.24 -0.97
N GLY A 25 -1.03 -10.79 -0.81
CA GLY A 25 0.19 -10.24 -1.42
C GLY A 25 0.74 -9.00 -0.71
N PHE A 26 0.45 -8.81 0.57
CA PHE A 26 0.96 -7.66 1.32
C PHE A 26 2.49 -7.67 1.43
N ASP A 27 3.11 -8.85 1.51
CA ASP A 27 4.55 -9.06 1.45
C ASP A 27 5.16 -8.55 0.12
N VAL A 28 4.51 -8.83 -1.01
CA VAL A 28 4.91 -8.32 -2.32
C VAL A 28 4.81 -6.80 -2.38
N ALA A 29 3.76 -6.22 -1.79
CA ALA A 29 3.61 -4.76 -1.70
C ALA A 29 4.69 -4.11 -0.82
N LEU A 30 5.06 -4.73 0.31
CA LEU A 30 6.16 -4.26 1.16
C LEU A 30 7.50 -4.28 0.43
N GLU A 31 7.78 -5.33 -0.34
CA GLU A 31 8.99 -5.41 -1.16
C GLU A 31 9.03 -4.34 -2.25
N SER A 32 7.88 -4.08 -2.90
CA SER A 32 7.75 -2.99 -3.87
C SER A 32 8.06 -1.63 -3.25
N ILE A 33 7.56 -1.36 -2.03
CA ILE A 33 7.86 -0.12 -1.30
C ILE A 33 9.36 -0.01 -0.99
N ARG A 34 9.99 -1.10 -0.54
CA ARG A 34 11.43 -1.14 -0.26
C ARG A 34 12.26 -0.82 -1.52
N LEU A 35 11.91 -1.41 -2.66
CA LEU A 35 12.56 -1.15 -3.95
C LEU A 35 12.41 0.31 -4.39
N SER A 36 11.21 0.88 -4.27
CA SER A 36 10.97 2.30 -4.58
C SER A 36 11.75 3.24 -3.65
N ALA A 37 11.93 2.86 -2.37
CA ALA A 37 12.72 3.65 -1.44
C ALA A 37 14.22 3.62 -1.76
N ASP A 38 14.75 2.48 -2.23
CA ASP A 38 16.16 2.37 -2.62
C ASP A 38 16.49 3.27 -3.82
N SER A 39 15.56 3.40 -4.78
CA SER A 39 15.70 4.25 -5.98
C SER A 39 15.39 5.74 -5.79
N ALA A 40 14.93 6.16 -4.60
CA ALA A 40 14.55 7.54 -4.31
C ALA A 40 15.66 8.61 -4.60
N PRO A 41 16.96 8.37 -4.40
CA PRO A 41 18.01 9.34 -4.76
C PRO A 41 18.02 9.69 -6.25
N GLU A 42 17.75 8.72 -7.13
CA GLU A 42 17.68 8.94 -8.58
C GLU A 42 16.53 9.88 -8.94
N MET A 43 15.41 9.78 -8.23
CA MET A 43 14.25 10.69 -8.38
C MET A 43 14.58 12.14 -8.01
N LEU A 44 15.58 12.35 -7.15
CA LEU A 44 16.05 13.68 -6.75
C LEU A 44 17.13 14.24 -7.70
N GLY A 45 17.49 13.50 -8.75
CA GLY A 45 18.57 13.87 -9.67
C GLY A 45 19.96 13.84 -9.02
N ILE A 46 20.07 13.20 -7.85
CA ILE A 46 21.31 13.05 -7.11
C ILE A 46 21.88 11.68 -7.44
N ASN A 47 23.17 11.64 -7.73
CA ASN A 47 23.83 10.39 -8.05
C ASN A 47 23.85 9.51 -6.79
N ALA A 48 23.31 8.28 -6.86
CA ALA A 48 23.26 7.36 -5.72
C ALA A 48 24.66 7.05 -5.14
N GLN A 49 25.74 7.16 -5.93
CA GLN A 49 27.10 7.03 -5.43
C GLN A 49 27.55 8.22 -4.55
N GLU A 50 26.92 9.40 -4.63
CA GLU A 50 27.16 10.53 -3.70
C GLU A 50 26.43 10.36 -2.35
N PHE A 51 25.29 9.65 -2.31
CA PHE A 51 24.62 9.24 -1.06
C PHE A 51 25.27 8.00 -0.42
N GLY A 52 25.93 7.15 -1.22
CA GLY A 52 26.84 6.10 -0.75
C GLY A 52 26.15 4.90 -0.09
N SER A 53 26.97 3.92 0.34
CA SER A 53 26.53 2.68 1.01
C SER A 53 25.71 2.90 2.29
N GLU A 54 25.80 4.08 2.89
CA GLU A 54 25.02 4.45 4.07
C GLU A 54 23.53 4.65 3.75
N TRP A 55 23.18 5.10 2.55
CA TRP A 55 21.78 5.20 2.12
C TRP A 55 21.14 3.83 2.02
N SER A 56 21.73 2.91 1.26
CA SER A 56 21.21 1.54 1.12
C SER A 56 21.16 0.81 2.46
N ARG A 57 22.12 1.07 3.36
CA ARG A 57 22.07 0.54 4.73
C ARG A 57 20.87 1.09 5.50
N LEU A 58 20.64 2.40 5.46
CA LEU A 58 19.53 3.06 6.14
C LEU A 58 18.17 2.66 5.57
N VAL A 59 18.02 2.61 4.24
CA VAL A 59 16.81 2.13 3.57
C VAL A 59 16.54 0.68 3.97
N SER A 60 17.56 -0.18 3.98
CA SER A 60 17.37 -1.57 4.40
C SER A 60 16.99 -1.73 5.87
N GLU A 61 17.38 -0.80 6.74
CA GLU A 61 17.04 -0.81 8.17
C GLU A 61 15.63 -0.25 8.42
N VAL A 62 15.25 0.81 7.70
CA VAL A 62 13.94 1.47 7.84
C VAL A 62 12.82 0.67 7.15
N PHE A 63 13.11 0.10 5.98
CA PHE A 63 12.20 -0.72 5.19
C PHE A 63 12.53 -2.21 5.32
N ASP A 64 12.82 -2.64 6.55
CA ASP A 64 12.89 -4.06 6.90
C ASP A 64 11.47 -4.65 6.79
N THR A 65 11.27 -5.53 5.81
CA THR A 65 9.94 -6.03 5.45
C THR A 65 9.35 -6.95 6.50
N ASP A 66 10.18 -7.67 7.27
CA ASP A 66 9.74 -8.51 8.39
C ASP A 66 9.20 -7.62 9.53
N VAL A 67 9.93 -6.55 9.87
CA VAL A 67 9.47 -5.57 10.88
C VAL A 67 8.18 -4.88 10.44
N MET A 68 8.10 -4.47 9.17
CA MET A 68 6.90 -3.83 8.62
C MET A 68 5.69 -4.78 8.63
N LEU A 69 5.89 -6.06 8.30
CA LEU A 69 4.84 -7.08 8.36
C LEU A 69 4.34 -7.28 9.79
N ASP A 70 5.23 -7.44 10.76
CA ASP A 70 4.90 -7.59 12.18
C ASP A 70 4.11 -6.38 12.70
N MET A 71 4.52 -5.17 12.32
CA MET A 71 3.79 -3.93 12.63
C MET A 71 2.40 -3.94 12.00
N GLY A 72 2.28 -4.31 10.73
CA GLY A 72 1.00 -4.42 10.03
C GLY A 72 0.05 -5.39 10.71
N ILE A 73 0.53 -6.58 11.08
CA ILE A 73 -0.24 -7.56 11.87
C ILE A 73 -0.69 -6.94 13.19
N GLY A 74 0.21 -6.27 13.91
CA GLY A 74 -0.10 -5.64 15.19
C GLY A 74 -1.14 -4.52 15.12
N ILE A 75 -1.18 -3.76 14.02
CA ILE A 75 -2.19 -2.73 13.75
C ILE A 75 -3.53 -3.40 13.42
N LEU A 76 -3.54 -4.27 12.42
CA LEU A 76 -4.76 -4.88 11.91
C LEU A 76 -5.43 -5.79 12.93
N SER A 77 -4.68 -6.52 13.75
CA SER A 77 -5.27 -7.33 14.82
C SER A 77 -6.05 -6.48 15.84
N LYS A 78 -5.77 -5.18 15.95
CA LYS A 78 -6.48 -4.26 16.87
C LYS A 78 -7.64 -3.53 16.21
N THR A 79 -7.62 -3.38 14.89
CA THR A 79 -8.57 -2.53 14.15
C THR A 79 -9.53 -3.34 13.27
N LEU A 80 -9.14 -4.54 12.86
CA LEU A 80 -9.92 -5.45 12.03
C LEU A 80 -10.76 -6.38 12.91
N SER A 81 -12.07 -6.41 12.66
CA SER A 81 -12.96 -7.36 13.33
C SER A 81 -12.82 -8.76 12.73
N GLU A 82 -13.01 -9.80 13.56
CA GLU A 82 -13.05 -11.19 13.08
C GLU A 82 -14.04 -11.38 11.93
N GLN A 83 -15.23 -10.78 12.00
CA GLN A 83 -16.24 -10.89 10.94
C GLN A 83 -15.76 -10.32 9.59
N ALA A 84 -15.08 -9.17 9.62
CA ALA A 84 -14.53 -8.55 8.41
C ALA A 84 -13.39 -9.39 7.83
N LEU A 85 -12.51 -9.90 8.71
CA LEU A 85 -11.43 -10.80 8.32
C LEU A 85 -11.97 -12.08 7.67
N ASP A 86 -12.91 -12.76 8.31
CA ASP A 86 -13.53 -13.99 7.79
C ASP A 86 -14.19 -13.77 6.44
N HIS A 87 -14.92 -12.65 6.28
CA HIS A 87 -15.56 -12.31 5.03
C HIS A 87 -14.55 -12.08 3.90
N ALA A 88 -13.50 -11.31 4.18
CA ALA A 88 -12.44 -11.05 3.21
C ALA A 88 -11.67 -12.32 2.86
N SER A 89 -11.23 -13.10 3.86
CA SER A 89 -10.54 -14.38 3.67
C SER A 89 -11.38 -15.36 2.82
N ALA A 90 -12.69 -15.43 3.05
CA ALA A 90 -13.58 -16.27 2.25
C ALA A 90 -13.62 -15.84 0.78
N PHE A 91 -13.61 -14.54 0.49
CA PHE A 91 -13.55 -14.03 -0.89
C PHE A 91 -12.21 -14.36 -1.56
N TYR A 92 -11.09 -14.10 -0.87
CA TYR A 92 -9.76 -14.38 -1.44
C TYR A 92 -9.50 -15.88 -1.64
N ALA A 93 -10.19 -16.77 -0.91
CA ALA A 93 -10.14 -18.21 -1.15
C ALA A 93 -10.85 -18.66 -2.45
N THR A 94 -11.62 -17.81 -3.11
CA THR A 94 -12.28 -18.13 -4.38
C THR A 94 -11.34 -18.05 -5.58
N ASP A 95 -11.70 -18.68 -6.71
CA ASP A 95 -10.95 -18.54 -7.98
C ASP A 95 -10.79 -17.07 -8.41
N LEU A 96 -11.87 -16.28 -8.26
CA LEU A 96 -11.83 -14.86 -8.61
C LEU A 96 -10.89 -14.08 -7.69
N GLY A 97 -10.93 -14.35 -6.38
CA GLY A 97 -10.06 -13.71 -5.40
C GLY A 97 -8.58 -14.01 -5.66
N GLN A 98 -8.24 -15.27 -5.93
CA GLN A 98 -6.86 -15.66 -6.27
C GLN A 98 -6.38 -15.01 -7.57
N ARG A 99 -7.23 -14.95 -8.61
CA ARG A 99 -6.90 -14.28 -9.87
C ARG A 99 -6.76 -12.77 -9.73
N LEU A 100 -7.51 -12.15 -8.81
CA LEU A 100 -7.37 -10.74 -8.48
C LEU A 100 -5.98 -10.49 -7.88
N VAL A 101 -5.58 -11.25 -6.84
CA VAL A 101 -4.26 -11.12 -6.21
C VAL A 101 -3.13 -11.31 -7.23
N MET A 102 -3.24 -12.31 -8.11
CA MET A 102 -2.24 -12.50 -9.17
C MET A 102 -2.11 -11.29 -10.10
N ALA A 103 -3.24 -10.66 -10.45
CA ALA A 103 -3.25 -9.47 -11.30
C ALA A 103 -2.70 -8.24 -10.55
N GLU A 104 -3.07 -8.07 -9.28
CA GLU A 104 -2.59 -6.97 -8.42
C GLU A 104 -1.08 -7.07 -8.21
N ASN A 105 -0.57 -8.23 -7.79
CA ASN A 105 0.86 -8.47 -7.61
C ASN A 105 1.63 -8.29 -8.92
N GLY A 106 1.11 -8.79 -10.04
CA GLY A 106 1.70 -8.56 -11.35
C GLY A 106 1.79 -7.08 -11.71
N SER A 107 0.78 -6.29 -11.33
CA SER A 107 0.77 -4.84 -11.56
C SER A 107 1.75 -4.06 -10.67
N HIS A 108 2.10 -4.59 -9.50
CA HIS A 108 3.08 -3.98 -8.58
C HIS A 108 4.53 -4.18 -9.03
N MET A 109 4.80 -5.19 -9.85
CA MET A 109 6.13 -5.46 -10.41
C MET A 109 6.42 -4.64 -11.69
N GLU A 110 5.42 -3.97 -12.26
CA GLU A 110 5.62 -3.03 -13.37
C GLU A 110 6.02 -1.67 -12.80
N GLU A 111 7.32 -1.34 -12.90
CA GLU A 111 7.91 -0.12 -12.35
C GLU A 111 7.56 1.12 -13.20
N ASP A 112 7.23 0.94 -14.48
CA ASP A 112 6.87 2.04 -15.37
C ASP A 112 5.39 2.40 -15.24
N GLU A 113 5.12 3.45 -14.45
CA GLU A 113 3.79 4.03 -14.26
C GLU A 113 3.11 4.42 -15.58
N ALA A 114 3.86 4.91 -16.58
CA ALA A 114 3.30 5.31 -17.87
C ALA A 114 2.80 4.10 -18.66
N THR A 115 3.61 3.04 -18.70
CA THR A 115 3.23 1.76 -19.32
C THR A 115 2.01 1.16 -18.63
N LYS A 116 1.97 1.17 -17.29
CA LYS A 116 0.83 0.70 -16.50
C LYS A 116 -0.45 1.48 -16.79
N ALA A 117 -0.36 2.81 -16.86
CA ALA A 117 -1.49 3.69 -17.17
C ALA A 117 -2.00 3.47 -18.60
N GLU A 118 -1.12 3.34 -19.58
CA GLU A 118 -1.49 3.08 -20.98
C GLU A 118 -2.24 1.74 -21.11
N ALA A 119 -1.69 0.67 -20.51
CA ALA A 119 -2.32 -0.64 -20.52
C ALA A 119 -3.71 -0.63 -19.85
N GLY A 120 -3.85 0.04 -18.70
CA GLY A 120 -5.13 0.21 -18.01
C GLY A 120 -6.17 0.95 -18.86
N ASN A 121 -5.77 2.05 -19.49
CA ASN A 121 -6.64 2.84 -20.37
C ASN A 121 -7.09 2.05 -21.60
N ALA A 122 -6.21 1.24 -22.18
CA ALA A 122 -6.54 0.36 -23.30
C ALA A 122 -7.60 -0.70 -22.90
N ILE A 123 -7.46 -1.30 -21.71
CA ILE A 123 -8.43 -2.27 -21.17
C ILE A 123 -9.79 -1.60 -20.97
N LEU A 124 -9.84 -0.44 -20.31
CA LEU A 124 -11.08 0.31 -20.07
C LEU A 124 -11.77 0.69 -21.40
N SER A 125 -11.02 1.24 -22.34
CA SER A 125 -11.53 1.59 -23.68
C SER A 125 -12.12 0.38 -24.41
N GLY A 126 -11.51 -0.80 -24.26
CA GLY A 126 -12.03 -2.06 -24.79
C GLY A 126 -13.36 -2.47 -24.15
N LEU A 127 -13.45 -2.38 -22.83
CA LEU A 127 -14.66 -2.70 -22.06
C LEU A 127 -15.82 -1.76 -22.38
N GLU A 128 -15.54 -0.47 -22.56
CA GLU A 128 -16.53 0.54 -22.97
C GLU A 128 -17.06 0.27 -24.38
N ARG A 129 -16.18 -0.09 -25.32
CA ARG A 129 -16.55 -0.38 -26.72
C ARG A 129 -17.55 -1.54 -26.82
N ILE A 130 -17.39 -2.56 -25.97
CA ILE A 130 -18.31 -3.70 -25.90
C ILE A 130 -19.49 -3.45 -24.95
N LYS A 131 -19.63 -2.23 -24.39
CA LYS A 131 -20.65 -1.85 -23.41
C LYS A 131 -20.73 -2.80 -22.22
N SER A 132 -19.57 -3.22 -21.73
CA SER A 132 -19.48 -4.17 -20.63
C SER A 132 -20.04 -3.56 -19.34
N PRO A 133 -20.95 -4.27 -18.62
CA PRO A 133 -21.42 -3.81 -17.31
C PRO A 133 -20.30 -3.77 -16.26
N ARG A 134 -19.14 -4.36 -16.56
CA ARG A 134 -17.97 -4.36 -15.66
C ARG A 134 -17.42 -2.96 -15.42
N VAL A 135 -17.54 -2.04 -16.38
CA VAL A 135 -17.05 -0.66 -16.20
C VAL A 135 -17.74 -0.01 -15.00
N ALA A 136 -19.08 -0.10 -14.94
CA ALA A 136 -19.85 0.44 -13.81
C ALA A 136 -19.52 -0.23 -12.47
N LEU A 137 -19.19 -1.54 -12.47
CA LEU A 137 -18.75 -2.23 -11.27
C LEU A 137 -17.38 -1.74 -10.79
N LEU A 138 -16.43 -1.56 -11.71
CA LEU A 138 -15.09 -1.06 -11.40
C LEU A 138 -15.13 0.39 -10.91
N THR A 139 -15.94 1.25 -11.54
CA THR A 139 -16.15 2.63 -11.06
C THR A 139 -16.67 2.65 -9.63
N ARG A 140 -17.71 1.85 -9.32
CA ARG A 140 -18.24 1.76 -7.95
C ARG A 140 -17.23 1.21 -6.94
N LEU A 141 -16.38 0.28 -7.37
CA LEU A 141 -15.31 -0.26 -6.51
C LEU A 141 -14.28 0.82 -6.20
N ASN A 142 -13.85 1.59 -7.20
CA ASN A 142 -12.92 2.71 -7.00
C ASN A 142 -13.52 3.75 -6.05
N ASP A 143 -14.78 4.15 -6.25
CA ASP A 143 -15.48 5.09 -5.38
C ASP A 143 -15.58 4.58 -3.93
N ALA A 144 -15.84 3.29 -3.75
CA ALA A 144 -15.98 2.67 -2.42
C ALA A 144 -14.64 2.47 -1.70
N SER A 145 -13.53 2.42 -2.45
CA SER A 145 -12.20 2.15 -1.90
C SER A 145 -11.45 3.42 -1.47
N ASP A 146 -11.97 4.62 -1.78
CA ASP A 146 -11.45 5.96 -1.44
C ASP A 146 -9.91 6.03 -1.36
N VAL A 147 -9.29 5.59 -2.46
CA VAL A 147 -7.83 5.41 -2.54
C VAL A 147 -7.15 6.74 -2.89
N GLU A 148 -7.85 7.67 -3.55
CA GLU A 148 -7.24 8.90 -4.08
C GLU A 148 -6.88 9.89 -2.96
N ASP A 149 -7.82 10.20 -2.06
CA ASP A 149 -7.59 11.16 -0.96
C ASP A 149 -6.64 10.60 0.10
N SER A 150 -6.71 9.30 0.38
CA SER A 150 -5.84 8.63 1.35
C SER A 150 -4.41 8.44 0.85
N SER A 151 -4.23 8.10 -0.44
CA SER A 151 -2.90 7.90 -1.02
C SER A 151 -2.14 9.21 -1.18
N VAL A 152 -2.81 10.30 -1.59
CA VAL A 152 -2.16 11.62 -1.70
C VAL A 152 -1.66 12.10 -0.34
N ARG A 153 -2.47 11.97 0.71
CA ARG A 153 -2.06 12.32 2.08
C ARG A 153 -0.90 11.46 2.58
N ALA A 154 -0.93 10.16 2.29
CA ALA A 154 0.15 9.25 2.69
C ALA A 154 1.47 9.60 2.01
N ILE A 155 1.46 9.91 0.70
CA ILE A 155 2.66 10.33 -0.05
C ILE A 155 3.20 11.64 0.51
N GLN A 156 2.35 12.63 0.77
CA GLN A 156 2.76 13.90 1.36
C GLN A 156 3.38 13.71 2.76
N GLU A 157 2.77 12.87 3.59
CA GLU A 157 3.29 12.57 4.92
C GLU A 157 4.66 11.89 4.86
N VAL A 158 4.84 10.92 3.95
CA VAL A 158 6.13 10.26 3.71
C VAL A 158 7.18 11.26 3.23
N GLN A 159 6.85 12.12 2.26
CA GLN A 159 7.75 13.15 1.75
C GLN A 159 8.19 14.13 2.84
N ILE A 160 7.27 14.60 3.68
CA ILE A 160 7.59 15.48 4.81
C ILE A 160 8.50 14.76 5.82
N ARG A 161 8.19 13.52 6.20
CA ARG A 161 9.01 12.73 7.13
C ARG A 161 10.40 12.47 6.57
N PHE A 162 10.51 12.19 5.27
CA PHE A 162 11.78 12.02 4.59
C PHE A 162 12.63 13.30 4.61
N LEU A 163 12.03 14.44 4.25
CA LEU A 163 12.69 15.74 4.29
C LEU A 163 13.18 16.09 5.70
N MET A 164 12.33 15.91 6.72
CA MET A 164 12.72 16.11 8.12
C MET A 164 13.89 15.21 8.55
N ALA A 165 13.89 13.93 8.14
CA ALA A 165 14.96 13.00 8.44
C ALA A 165 16.27 13.41 7.76
N ALA A 166 16.22 13.79 6.48
CA ALA A 166 17.38 14.27 5.72
C ALA A 166 17.98 15.55 6.33
N ALA A 167 17.14 16.47 6.83
CA ALA A 167 17.60 17.66 7.53
C ALA A 167 18.22 17.35 8.90
N ASN A 168 17.63 16.44 9.68
CA ASN A 168 18.20 15.98 10.95
C ASN A 168 19.55 15.27 10.76
N ALA A 169 19.72 14.55 9.65
CA ALA A 169 20.98 13.94 9.26
C ALA A 169 22.00 14.94 8.68
N GLY A 170 21.62 16.21 8.50
CA GLY A 170 22.49 17.28 7.99
C GLY A 170 22.74 17.21 6.48
N VAL A 171 22.01 16.37 5.75
CA VAL A 171 22.15 16.16 4.29
C VAL A 171 21.60 17.35 3.51
N ILE A 172 20.50 17.93 3.99
CA ILE A 172 19.88 19.14 3.42
C ILE A 172 19.67 20.18 4.52
N LYS A 173 19.67 21.47 4.15
CA LYS A 173 19.15 22.51 5.04
C LYS A 173 17.66 22.67 4.77
N LEU A 174 16.82 22.18 5.69
CA LEU A 174 15.40 22.49 5.63
C LEU A 174 15.19 23.97 5.92
N GLN A 175 14.73 24.73 4.94
CA GLN A 175 14.05 26.00 5.16
C GLN A 175 12.57 25.74 4.91
N MET A 176 11.86 25.30 5.95
CA MET A 176 10.40 25.28 5.94
C MET A 176 9.93 26.39 6.87
N GLU A 177 9.13 27.30 6.34
CA GLU A 177 8.46 28.32 7.14
C GLU A 177 7.08 27.78 7.60
N GLU A 178 6.50 28.35 8.65
CA GLU A 178 5.16 27.95 9.15
C GLU A 178 4.05 27.90 8.06
N PRO A 179 4.07 28.71 6.98
CA PRO A 179 3.16 28.59 5.85
C PRO A 179 3.32 27.31 5.02
N ASP A 180 4.50 26.67 5.01
CA ASP A 180 4.78 25.45 4.23
C ASP A 180 4.22 24.18 4.88
N LEU A 181 3.68 24.29 6.10
CA LEU A 181 3.15 23.20 6.91
C LEU A 181 1.60 23.12 6.90
N ARG A 182 0.92 23.95 6.09
CA ARG A 182 -0.55 24.05 6.05
C ARG A 182 -1.11 23.95 4.65
#